data_AF-A0A920HC87-F1
#
_entry.id   AF-A0A920HC87-F1
#
_cell.length_a   1.000
_cell.length_b   1.000
_cell.length_c   1.000
_cell.angle_alpha   90.00
_cell.angle_beta   90.00
_cell.angle_gamma   90.00
#
_symmetry.space_group_name_H-M   'P 1'
#
loop_
_entity.id
_entity.type
_entity.pdbx_description
1 polymer ?
#
loop_
_entity_poly.entity_id
_entity_poly.type
_entity_poly.pdbx_seq_one_letter_code
_entity_poly.pdbx_strand_id
1 'polypeptide(L)'
;MDRTDKKKLPLSFFPGGTGNAFVRDIDFLDTKKALSRTLENKKRKIDIFLCKTQKKQFYSFNIVGWGIPSDINILAEKLRFLGGMRYNVASLIEVFKKNKDLPIFNSMITL
;
A
#
# COMPACT_ATOMS: atom_id res chain seq x y z
N MET A 1 17.04 9.04 12.58
CA MET A 1 15.83 9.75 13.04
C MET A 1 15.83 9.62 14.56
N ASP A 2 16.77 10.30 15.22
CA ASP A 2 16.90 10.24 16.68
C ASP A 2 16.42 11.55 17.26
N ARG A 3 15.25 11.52 17.89
CA ARG A 3 14.83 12.63 18.74
C ARG A 3 15.68 12.59 20.01
N THR A 4 16.28 13.71 20.36
CA THR A 4 17.07 13.87 21.60
C THR A 4 16.26 13.53 22.86
N ASP A 5 14.94 13.73 22.82
CA ASP A 5 14.03 13.45 23.94
C ASP A 5 13.62 11.96 24.08
N LYS A 6 13.99 11.09 23.13
CA LYS A 6 13.62 9.66 23.08
C LYS A 6 12.11 9.39 23.18
N LYS A 7 11.25 10.39 22.96
CA LYS A 7 9.79 10.24 23.11
C LYS A 7 9.19 9.55 21.90
N LYS A 8 8.33 8.56 22.15
CA LYS A 8 7.48 7.92 21.13
C LYS A 8 6.14 8.64 21.08
N LEU A 9 5.92 9.44 20.04
CA LEU A 9 4.63 10.10 19.82
C LEU A 9 3.63 9.08 19.26
N PRO A 10 2.45 8.87 19.90
CA PRO A 10 1.38 8.10 19.28
C PRO A 10 0.86 8.85 18.04
N LEU A 11 0.54 8.10 16.99
CA LEU A 11 -0.05 8.64 15.77
C LEU A 11 -1.48 8.11 15.63
N SER A 12 -2.41 9.00 15.30
CA SER A 12 -3.79 8.65 14.97
C SER A 12 -4.05 8.84 13.49
N PHE A 13 -4.86 7.95 12.90
CA PHE A 13 -5.20 7.97 11.48
C PHE A 13 -6.66 8.34 11.30
N PHE A 14 -6.94 9.20 10.33
CA PHE A 14 -8.31 9.56 9.93
C PHE A 14 -8.46 9.32 8.42
N PRO A 15 -9.56 8.71 7.97
CA PRO A 15 -9.77 8.45 6.56
C PRO A 15 -9.98 9.78 5.81
N GLY A 16 -9.14 10.05 4.81
CA GLY A 16 -9.19 11.28 4.00
C GLY A 16 -9.07 11.05 2.50
N GLY A 17 -9.04 9.79 2.06
CA GLY A 17 -8.90 9.41 0.66
C GLY A 17 -9.45 8.02 0.37
N THR A 18 -9.11 7.45 -0.78
CA THR A 18 -9.59 6.12 -1.21
C THR A 18 -8.72 4.96 -0.70
N GLY A 19 -7.49 5.24 -0.25
CA GLY A 19 -6.51 4.25 0.21
C GLY A 19 -6.54 3.97 1.73
N ASN A 20 -7.66 3.45 2.25
CA ASN A 20 -7.88 3.30 3.70
C ASN A 20 -7.72 1.85 4.22
N ALA A 21 -6.91 1.00 3.56
CA ALA A 21 -6.76 -0.41 3.96
C ALA A 21 -6.33 -0.53 5.43
N PHE A 22 -5.26 0.15 5.83
CA PHE A 22 -4.80 0.13 7.21
C PHE A 22 -5.83 0.70 8.22
N VAL A 23 -6.51 1.80 7.85
CA VAL A 23 -7.55 2.43 8.69
C VAL A 23 -8.75 1.47 8.89
N ARG A 24 -9.05 0.63 7.89
CA ARG A 24 -10.06 -0.44 7.99
C ARG A 24 -9.61 -1.52 8.96
N ASP A 25 -8.35 -1.95 8.88
CA ASP A 25 -7.81 -3.02 9.75
C ASP A 25 -7.78 -2.62 11.23
N ILE A 26 -7.56 -1.33 11.52
CA ILE A 26 -7.62 -0.79 12.89
C ILE A 26 -9.03 -0.33 13.30
N ASP A 27 -10.04 -0.47 12.44
CA ASP A 27 -11.45 -0.08 12.68
C ASP A 27 -11.64 1.43 12.94
N PHE A 28 -10.95 2.28 12.16
CA PHE A 28 -10.99 3.75 12.25
C PHE A 28 -11.72 4.41 11.06
N LEU A 29 -12.56 3.67 10.34
CA LEU A 29 -13.29 4.22 9.17
C LEU A 29 -14.35 5.27 9.57
N ASP A 30 -14.92 5.16 10.76
CA ASP A 30 -15.79 6.20 11.32
C ASP A 30 -14.94 7.27 12.02
N THR A 31 -14.97 8.48 11.48
CA THR A 31 -14.26 9.65 12.01
C THR A 31 -14.63 9.95 13.47
N LYS A 32 -15.90 9.80 13.87
CA LYS A 32 -16.32 10.05 15.27
C LYS A 32 -15.70 9.02 16.21
N LYS A 33 -15.72 7.76 15.81
CA LYS A 33 -15.11 6.65 16.53
C LYS A 33 -13.58 6.80 16.63
N ALA A 34 -12.92 7.18 15.54
CA ALA A 34 -11.49 7.46 15.49
C ALA A 34 -11.10 8.63 16.41
N LEU A 35 -11.92 9.70 16.44
CA LEU A 35 -11.72 10.85 17.30
C LEU A 35 -11.86 10.46 18.78
N SER A 36 -12.93 9.76 19.16
CA SER A 36 -13.14 9.27 20.54
C SER A 36 -11.94 8.47 21.03
N ARG A 37 -11.49 7.48 20.24
CA ARG A 37 -10.33 6.64 20.60
C ARG A 37 -9.03 7.41 20.72
N THR A 38 -8.86 8.45 19.90
CA THR A 38 -7.71 9.35 19.97
C THR A 38 -7.72 10.15 21.27
N LEU A 39 -8.86 10.73 21.64
CA LEU A 39 -9.03 11.49 22.88
C LEU A 39 -8.90 10.61 24.13
N GLU A 40 -9.38 9.37 24.07
CA GLU A 40 -9.20 8.35 25.12
C GLU A 40 -7.75 7.85 25.24
N ASN A 41 -6.84 8.29 24.35
CA ASN A 41 -5.43 7.90 24.32
C ASN A 41 -5.22 6.37 24.28
N LYS A 42 -6.12 5.65 23.62
CA LYS A 42 -6.03 4.19 23.44
C LYS A 42 -4.95 3.88 22.41
N LYS A 43 -3.78 3.45 22.89
CA LYS A 43 -2.61 3.17 22.04
C LYS A 43 -2.53 1.69 21.68
N ARG A 44 -2.09 1.42 20.45
CA ARG A 44 -1.72 0.09 19.97
C ARG A 44 -0.34 0.17 19.34
N LYS A 45 0.52 -0.82 19.59
CA LYS A 45 1.79 -0.96 18.87
C LYS A 45 1.50 -1.53 17.48
N ILE A 46 2.21 -1.00 16.49
CA ILE A 46 2.14 -1.47 15.10
C ILE A 46 3.54 -1.85 14.67
N ASP A 47 3.63 -2.91 13.87
CA ASP A 47 4.89 -3.31 13.28
C ASP A 47 5.23 -2.39 12.11
N ILE A 48 6.50 -2.02 12.01
CA ILE A 48 7.03 -1.19 10.94
C ILE A 48 8.08 -1.99 10.21
N PHE A 49 7.93 -2.08 8.89
CA PHE A 49 8.94 -2.62 8.02
C PHE A 49 10.02 -1.58 7.73
N LEU A 50 11.30 -1.97 7.86
CA LEU A 50 12.46 -1.17 7.49
C LEU A 50 13.16 -1.80 6.29
N CYS A 51 13.12 -1.11 5.15
CA CYS A 51 13.90 -1.46 3.97
C CYS A 51 15.17 -0.62 3.91
N LYS A 52 16.34 -1.26 3.89
CA LYS A 52 17.61 -0.57 3.67
C LYS A 52 18.12 -0.88 2.26
N THR A 53 18.40 0.17 1.50
CA THR A 53 19.11 0.11 0.23
C THR A 53 20.51 0.68 0.41
N GLN A 54 21.39 0.50 -0.57
CA GLN A 54 22.75 1.06 -0.53
C GLN A 54 22.78 2.59 -0.32
N LYS A 55 21.75 3.30 -0.80
CA LYS A 55 21.70 4.78 -0.78
C LYS A 55 20.72 5.36 0.25
N LYS A 56 19.67 4.61 0.62
CA LYS A 56 18.52 5.13 1.37
C LYS A 56 17.88 4.08 2.27
N GLN A 57 17.17 4.55 3.28
CA GLN A 57 16.32 3.72 4.14
C GLN A 57 14.86 4.14 3.96
N PHE A 58 13.97 3.15 3.92
CA PHE A 58 12.53 3.35 3.79
C PHE A 58 11.81 2.64 4.92
N TYR A 59 10.73 3.25 5.40
CA TYR A 59 9.85 2.68 6.40
C TYR A 59 8.46 2.52 5.80
N SER A 60 7.81 1.39 6.05
CA SER A 60 6.43 1.14 5.64
C SER A 60 5.68 0.43 6.76
N PHE A 61 4.40 0.72 6.90
CA PHE A 61 3.52 0.10 7.89
C PHE A 61 2.40 -0.74 7.25
N ASN A 62 2.36 -0.80 5.92
CA ASN A 62 1.27 -1.46 5.19
C ASN A 62 1.83 -2.49 4.21
N ILE A 63 2.44 -2.04 3.11
CA ILE A 63 2.99 -2.94 2.09
C ILE A 63 4.26 -2.38 1.46
N VAL A 64 5.17 -3.26 1.07
CA VAL A 64 6.33 -2.98 0.22
C VAL A 64 6.38 -4.06 -0.85
N GLY A 65 6.52 -3.68 -2.11
CA GLY A 65 6.58 -4.61 -3.23
C GLY A 65 7.44 -4.06 -4.37
N TRP A 66 7.96 -4.97 -5.20
CA TRP A 66 8.75 -4.67 -6.40
C TRP A 66 8.27 -5.53 -7.58
N GLY A 67 8.60 -5.10 -8.81
CA GLY A 67 8.18 -5.80 -10.03
C GLY A 67 6.70 -5.58 -10.37
N ILE A 68 6.00 -6.65 -10.77
CA ILE A 68 4.62 -6.60 -11.28
C ILE A 68 3.65 -5.85 -10.34
N PRO A 69 3.64 -6.10 -9.00
CA PRO A 69 2.75 -5.36 -8.10
C PRO A 69 2.99 -3.84 -8.10
N SER A 70 4.23 -3.40 -8.32
CA SER A 70 4.57 -1.99 -8.42
C SER A 70 4.04 -1.38 -9.73
N ASP A 71 4.18 -2.09 -10.85
CA ASP A 71 3.67 -1.67 -12.17
C ASP A 71 2.14 -1.52 -12.12
N ILE A 72 1.46 -2.51 -11.53
CA ILE A 72 0.01 -2.50 -11.29
C ILE A 72 -0.39 -1.29 -10.45
N ASN A 73 0.33 -1.00 -9.37
CA ASN A 73 0.00 0.12 -8.49
C ASN A 73 0.14 1.48 -9.20
N ILE A 74 1.20 1.64 -10.02
CA ILE A 74 1.39 2.85 -10.84
C ILE A 74 0.25 3.00 -11.85
N LEU A 75 -0.15 1.92 -12.51
CA LEU A 75 -1.27 1.95 -13.45
C LEU A 75 -2.61 2.21 -12.75
N ALA A 76 -2.83 1.61 -11.58
CA ALA A 76 -4.03 1.82 -10.78
C ALA A 76 -4.17 3.29 -10.34
N GLU A 77 -3.08 3.99 -10.04
CA GLU A 77 -3.13 5.43 -9.74
C GLU A 77 -3.45 6.28 -10.98
N LYS A 78 -3.02 5.89 -12.18
CA LYS A 78 -3.47 6.55 -13.43
C LYS A 78 -4.97 6.33 -13.69
N LEU A 79 -5.51 5.21 -13.23
CA LEU A 79 -6.93 4.83 -13.33
C LEU A 79 -7.77 5.31 -12.14
N ARG A 80 -7.35 6.35 -11.42
CA ARG A 80 -8.04 6.83 -10.21
C ARG A 80 -9.51 7.20 -10.44
N PHE A 81 -9.88 7.58 -11.65
CA PHE A 81 -11.27 7.85 -12.05
C PHE A 81 -12.19 6.61 -11.96
N LEU A 82 -11.64 5.40 -11.98
CA LEU A 82 -12.39 4.13 -11.84
C LEU A 82 -12.68 3.75 -10.38
N GLY A 83 -12.34 4.62 -9.42
CA GLY A 83 -12.60 4.37 -8.00
C GLY A 83 -11.96 3.07 -7.49
N GLY A 84 -12.70 2.24 -6.75
CA GLY A 84 -12.17 1.01 -6.16
C GLY A 84 -11.76 -0.07 -7.17
N MET A 85 -12.34 -0.08 -8.37
CA MET A 85 -12.08 -1.09 -9.40
C MET A 85 -10.71 -0.94 -10.07
N ARG A 86 -10.03 0.19 -9.86
CA ARG A 86 -8.75 0.53 -10.46
C ARG A 86 -7.68 -0.57 -10.30
N TYR A 87 -7.64 -1.25 -9.17
CA TYR A 87 -6.67 -2.32 -8.93
C TYR A 87 -6.96 -3.58 -9.74
N ASN A 88 -8.24 -3.95 -9.89
CA ASN A 88 -8.64 -5.12 -10.69
C ASN A 88 -8.34 -4.89 -12.17
N VAL A 89 -8.71 -3.70 -12.67
CA VAL A 89 -8.47 -3.32 -14.07
C VAL A 89 -6.98 -3.21 -14.37
N ALA A 90 -6.21 -2.55 -13.50
CA ALA A 90 -4.76 -2.44 -13.66
C ALA A 90 -4.07 -3.81 -13.64
N SER A 91 -4.51 -4.72 -12.75
CA SER A 91 -3.97 -6.08 -12.68
C SER A 91 -4.21 -6.85 -13.97
N LEU A 92 -5.44 -6.77 -14.52
CA LEU A 92 -5.79 -7.44 -15.77
C LEU A 92 -4.95 -6.92 -16.95
N ILE A 93 -4.80 -5.59 -17.06
CA ILE A 93 -4.00 -4.95 -18.12
C ILE A 93 -2.54 -5.40 -18.04
N GLU A 94 -1.93 -5.38 -16.85
CA GLU A 94 -0.53 -5.78 -16.69
C GLU A 94 -0.30 -7.28 -16.97
N VAL A 95 -1.24 -8.14 -16.58
CA VAL A 95 -1.18 -9.58 -16.92
C VAL A 95 -1.20 -9.79 -18.44
N PHE A 96 -2.14 -9.16 -19.16
CA PHE A 96 -2.22 -9.29 -20.61
C PHE A 96 -1.01 -8.68 -21.34
N LYS A 97 -0.45 -7.59 -20.82
CA LYS A 97 0.73 -6.95 -21.38
C LYS A 97 1.96 -7.84 -21.28
N LYS A 98 2.22 -8.42 -20.10
CA LYS A 98 3.40 -9.30 -19.90
C LYS A 98 3.29 -10.65 -20.58
N ASN A 99 2.07 -11.17 -20.84
CA ASN A 99 1.88 -12.37 -21.65
C ASN A 99 2.40 -12.23 -23.09
N LYS A 100 2.56 -11.02 -23.63
CA LYS A 100 3.19 -10.80 -24.95
C LYS A 100 4.72 -10.83 -24.92
N ASP A 101 5.34 -10.66 -23.75
CA ASP A 101 6.78 -10.55 -23.57
C ASP A 101 7.43 -11.84 -23.01
N LEU A 102 6.66 -12.90 -22.81
CA LEU A 102 7.14 -14.21 -22.34
C LEU A 102 7.59 -15.08 -23.54
N PRO A 103 8.90 -15.41 -23.70
CA PRO A 103 9.38 -16.28 -24.77
C PRO A 103 8.85 -17.73 -24.68
N ILE A 104 8.11 -18.07 -23.63
CA ILE A 104 7.54 -19.41 -23.38
C ILE A 104 6.29 -19.65 -24.25
N PHE A 105 5.61 -18.60 -24.71
CA PHE A 105 4.42 -18.76 -25.56
C PHE A 105 4.76 -19.05 -27.03
N ASN A 106 5.90 -18.55 -27.52
CA ASN A 106 6.35 -18.84 -28.89
C ASN A 106 6.86 -20.29 -29.05
N SER A 107 7.28 -20.96 -27.98
CA SER A 107 7.70 -22.37 -28.04
C SER A 107 6.56 -23.38 -27.93
N MET A 108 5.33 -22.96 -27.60
CA MET A 108 4.18 -23.85 -27.40
C MET A 108 3.21 -23.91 -28.59
N ILE A 109 3.48 -23.13 -29.65
CA ILE A 109 2.68 -23.11 -30.90
C ILE A 109 3.48 -23.69 -32.09
N THR A 110 4.67 -24.27 -31.85
CA THR A 110 5.51 -24.91 -32.88
C THR A 110 5.76 -26.40 -32.63
N LEU A 111 4.80 -27.09 -31.99
CA LEU A 111 4.72 -28.56 -32.00
C LEU A 111 3.31 -28.99 -32.39
#